data_AF-A0A7V4W9Z6-F1
#
_entry.id   AF-A0A7V4W9Z6-F1
#
_cell.length_a   1.000
_cell.length_b   1.000
_cell.length_c   1.000
_cell.angle_alpha   90.00
_cell.angle_beta   90.00
_cell.angle_gamma   90.00
#
_symmetry.space_group_name_H-M   'P 1'
#
loop_
_entity.id
_entity.type
_entity.pdbx_description
1 polymer ?
#
loop_
_entity_poly.entity_id
_entity_poly.type
_entity_poly.pdbx_seq_one_letter_code
_entity_poly.pdbx_strand_id
1 'polypeptide(L)'
;MFSGAYEHTVDDKGRTVIPARFRRRLGENFVITRGLHGCLWVFAERDWPRIRQKLTPKSLLDERGLKLERYFVGAACECSPDKQGRVAIPQILMQHAGIKNGDSIWIVGLNDKIEIWSKSRWEEFIGGLTDNVIAELGKEAEGR
;
A
#
# COMPACT_ATOMS: atom_id res chain seq x y z
N MET A 1 -3.54 -6.15 14.63
CA MET A 1 -3.67 -5.88 13.20
C MET A 1 -3.40 -4.42 12.91
N PHE A 2 -3.29 -4.00 11.65
CA PHE A 2 -3.45 -2.62 11.24
C PHE A 2 -4.95 -2.31 11.04
N SER A 3 -5.43 -1.20 11.58
CA SER A 3 -6.79 -0.72 11.39
C SER A 3 -6.88 0.79 11.58
N GLY A 4 -7.80 1.42 10.85
CA GLY A 4 -8.03 2.87 10.84
C GLY A 4 -7.48 3.55 9.58
N ALA A 5 -7.96 4.76 9.32
CA ALA A 5 -7.53 5.62 8.21
C ALA A 5 -7.04 6.96 8.77
N TYR A 6 -5.90 7.42 8.26
CA TYR A 6 -5.24 8.64 8.73
C TYR A 6 -4.87 9.53 7.54
N GLU A 7 -5.28 10.79 7.58
CA GLU A 7 -4.87 11.78 6.58
C GLU A 7 -3.55 12.42 6.99
N HIS A 8 -2.61 12.49 6.05
CA HIS A 8 -1.29 13.10 6.22
C HIS A 8 -0.89 13.84 4.94
N THR A 9 0.20 14.60 5.01
CA THR A 9 0.78 15.26 3.83
C THR A 9 2.12 14.64 3.44
N VAL A 10 2.49 14.85 2.19
CA VAL A 10 3.83 14.57 1.66
C VAL A 10 4.63 15.87 1.65
N ASP A 11 5.81 15.87 2.26
CA ASP A 11 6.69 17.03 2.29
C ASP A 11 7.39 17.28 0.94
N ASP A 12 8.11 18.39 0.85
CA ASP A 12 8.84 18.80 -0.36
C ASP A 12 9.93 17.82 -0.81
N LYS A 13 10.26 16.82 0.03
CA LYS A 13 11.25 15.77 -0.25
C LYS A 13 10.60 14.41 -0.48
N GLY A 14 9.28 14.36 -0.71
CA GLY A 14 8.57 13.11 -0.96
C GLY A 14 8.41 12.26 0.29
N ARG A 15 8.47 12.83 1.49
CA ARG A 15 8.36 12.09 2.76
C ARG A 15 7.02 12.30 3.42
N THR A 16 6.52 11.27 4.09
CA THR A 16 5.30 11.35 4.90
C THR A 16 5.49 10.73 6.27
N VAL A 17 4.69 11.16 7.24
CA VAL A 17 4.69 10.58 8.59
C VAL A 17 3.87 9.30 8.60
N ILE A 18 4.46 8.20 9.07
CA ILE A 18 3.69 6.99 9.37
C ILE A 18 3.02 7.14 10.75
N PRO A 19 1.69 6.92 10.87
CA PRO A 19 0.98 6.98 12.14
C PRO A 19 1.69 6.15 13.23
N ALA A 20 1.81 6.71 14.44
CA ALA A 20 2.58 6.07 15.52
C ALA A 20 2.10 4.64 15.84
N ARG A 21 0.78 4.40 15.74
CA ARG A 21 0.18 3.07 15.94
C ARG A 21 0.66 2.06 14.89
N PHE A 22 0.83 2.49 13.65
CA PHE A 22 1.31 1.65 12.56
C PHE A 22 2.82 1.42 12.66
N ARG A 23 3.58 2.48 12.95
CA ARG A 23 5.04 2.43 13.11
C ARG A 23 5.49 1.39 14.14
N ARG A 24 4.84 1.35 15.32
CA ARG A 24 5.13 0.34 16.36
C ARG A 24 5.00 -1.10 15.87
N ARG A 25 4.12 -1.37 14.91
CA ARG A 25 3.86 -2.71 14.40
C ARG A 25 4.68 -3.03 13.15
N LEU A 26 5.01 -2.04 12.32
CA LEU A 26 5.93 -2.19 11.19
C LEU A 26 7.34 -2.53 11.68
N GLY A 27 7.80 -1.88 12.74
CA GLY A 27 9.19 -1.96 13.18
C GLY A 27 10.05 -0.86 12.54
N GLU A 28 11.36 -1.04 12.57
CA GLU A 28 12.32 -0.07 12.03
C GLU A 28 12.41 -0.13 10.51
N ASN A 29 12.25 -1.32 9.94
CA ASN A 29 12.30 -1.57 8.50
C ASN A 29 10.98 -2.15 8.02
N PHE A 30 10.58 -1.75 6.82
CA PHE A 30 9.41 -2.25 6.13
C PHE A 30 9.58 -2.12 4.62
N VAL A 31 8.67 -2.74 3.88
CA VAL A 31 8.69 -2.71 2.42
C VAL A 31 7.49 -1.92 1.92
N ILE A 32 7.73 -0.97 1.02
CA ILE A 32 6.70 -0.29 0.24
C ILE A 32 6.73 -0.84 -1.19
N THR A 33 5.56 -1.15 -1.75
CA THR A 33 5.42 -1.57 -3.15
C THR A 33 4.13 -0.99 -3.76
N ARG A 34 3.92 -1.22 -5.06
CA ARG A 34 2.66 -0.92 -5.73
C ARG A 34 1.53 -1.73 -5.10
N GLY A 35 0.39 -1.08 -4.91
CA GLY A 35 -0.88 -1.72 -4.63
C GLY A 35 -1.78 -1.73 -5.87
N LEU A 36 -2.96 -2.31 -5.70
CA LEU A 36 -4.04 -2.24 -6.69
C LEU A 36 -4.72 -0.86 -6.66
N HIS A 37 -5.52 -0.55 -7.68
CA HIS A 37 -6.30 0.70 -7.76
C HIS A 37 -5.44 1.97 -7.65
N GLY A 38 -4.15 1.87 -7.97
CA GLY A 38 -3.24 3.01 -7.89
C GLY A 38 -2.90 3.44 -6.47
N CYS A 39 -3.01 2.56 -5.47
CA CYS A 39 -2.46 2.77 -4.13
C CYS A 39 -1.06 2.17 -4.01
N LEU A 40 -0.42 2.37 -2.86
CA LEU A 40 0.79 1.67 -2.44
C LEU A 40 0.47 0.72 -1.30
N TRP A 41 1.18 -0.41 -1.23
CA TRP A 41 1.12 -1.31 -0.09
C TRP A 41 2.39 -1.19 0.75
N VAL A 42 2.20 -1.23 2.07
CA VAL A 42 3.28 -1.28 3.05
C VAL A 42 3.14 -2.53 3.89
N PHE A 43 4.21 -3.31 3.97
CA PHE A 43 4.29 -4.54 4.76
C PHE A 43 5.45 -4.45 5.76
N ALA A 44 5.27 -4.98 6.96
CA ALA A 44 6.40 -5.16 7.86
C ALA A 44 7.41 -6.11 7.20
N GLU A 45 8.71 -5.89 7.44
CA GLU A 45 9.78 -6.68 6.83
C GLU A 45 9.60 -8.19 7.09
N ARG A 46 9.24 -8.56 8.32
CA ARG A 46 8.96 -9.96 8.71
C ARG A 46 7.83 -10.63 7.92
N ASP A 47 6.88 -9.84 7.40
CA ASP A 47 5.70 -10.34 6.70
C ASP A 47 5.97 -10.44 5.18
N TRP A 48 6.97 -9.71 4.66
CA TRP A 48 7.28 -9.61 3.24
C TRP A 48 7.64 -10.93 2.55
N PRO A 49 8.45 -11.84 3.13
CA PRO A 49 8.74 -13.14 2.52
C PRO A 49 7.49 -13.95 2.19
N ARG A 50 6.51 -13.94 3.09
CA ARG A 50 5.21 -14.62 2.92
C ARG A 50 4.40 -14.02 1.78
N ILE A 51 4.45 -12.69 1.61
CA ILE A 51 3.77 -12.00 0.50
C ILE A 51 4.46 -12.30 -0.83
N ARG A 52 5.79 -12.21 -0.88
CA ARG A 52 6.57 -12.53 -2.09
C ARG A 52 6.30 -13.94 -2.59
N GLN A 53 6.26 -14.93 -1.69
CA GLN A 53 6.02 -16.32 -2.07
C GLN A 53 4.69 -16.50 -2.82
N LYS A 54 3.66 -15.71 -2.51
CA LYS A 54 2.37 -15.72 -3.22
C LYS A 54 2.44 -15.11 -4.62
N LEU A 55 3.45 -14.28 -4.87
CA LEU A 55 3.68 -13.58 -6.13
C LEU A 55 4.74 -14.27 -6.99
N THR A 56 5.48 -15.23 -6.44
CA THR A 56 6.50 -16.00 -7.16
C THR A 56 5.86 -16.85 -8.26
N PRO A 57 6.38 -16.79 -9.50
CA PRO A 57 5.92 -17.63 -10.59
C PRO A 57 6.10 -19.11 -10.27
N LYS A 58 5.17 -19.96 -10.73
CA LYS A 58 5.28 -21.42 -10.51
C LYS A 58 6.37 -22.08 -11.36
N SER A 59 6.76 -21.44 -12.46
CA SER A 59 7.84 -21.87 -13.36
C SER A 59 8.42 -20.68 -14.13
N LEU A 60 9.56 -20.87 -14.78
CA LEU A 60 10.18 -19.85 -15.64
C LEU A 60 9.33 -19.47 -16.88
N LEU A 61 8.31 -20.27 -17.22
CA LEU A 61 7.41 -20.03 -18.36
C LEU A 61 6.02 -19.53 -17.92
N ASP A 62 5.78 -19.35 -16.62
CA ASP A 62 4.53 -18.79 -16.09
C ASP A 62 4.48 -17.27 -16.35
N GLU A 63 4.05 -16.89 -17.55
CA GLU A 63 3.97 -15.48 -17.95
C GLU A 63 3.13 -14.63 -16.99
N ARG A 64 2.05 -15.19 -16.45
CA ARG A 64 1.17 -14.47 -15.53
C ARG A 64 1.90 -14.20 -14.22
N GLY A 65 2.54 -15.23 -13.66
CA GLY A 65 3.37 -15.10 -12.46
C GLY A 65 4.48 -14.07 -12.65
N LEU A 66 5.22 -14.15 -13.77
CA LEU A 66 6.31 -13.21 -14.08
C LEU A 66 5.83 -11.77 -14.21
N LYS A 67 4.66 -11.54 -14.80
CA LYS A 67 4.05 -10.20 -14.90
C LYS A 67 3.72 -9.65 -13.51
N LEU A 68 3.11 -10.46 -12.63
CA LEU A 68 2.78 -10.06 -11.26
C LEU A 68 4.04 -9.81 -10.42
N GLU A 69 5.03 -10.70 -10.50
CA GLU A 69 6.30 -10.55 -9.80
C GLU A 69 7.01 -9.25 -10.20
N ARG A 70 7.14 -8.97 -11.51
CA ARG A 70 7.73 -7.71 -12.00
C ARG A 70 6.94 -6.49 -11.55
N TYR A 71 5.61 -6.59 -11.53
CA TYR A 71 4.75 -5.48 -11.16
C TYR A 71 4.85 -5.11 -9.68
N PHE A 72 4.78 -6.10 -8.79
CA PHE A 72 4.79 -5.91 -7.35
C PHE A 72 6.20 -6.00 -6.76
N VAL A 73 6.90 -7.10 -6.96
CA VAL A 73 8.23 -7.31 -6.37
C VAL A 73 9.27 -6.40 -7.03
N GLY A 74 9.21 -6.23 -8.35
CA GLY A 74 10.13 -5.35 -9.08
C GLY A 74 10.04 -3.86 -8.70
N ALA A 75 8.93 -3.42 -8.10
CA ALA A 75 8.75 -2.07 -7.59
C ALA A 75 8.89 -1.95 -6.07
N ALA A 76 9.17 -3.06 -5.37
CA ALA A 76 9.28 -3.07 -3.92
C ALA A 76 10.58 -2.40 -3.47
N CYS A 77 10.49 -1.55 -2.44
CA CYS A 77 11.63 -0.88 -1.83
C CYS A 77 11.59 -1.05 -0.32
N GLU A 78 12.73 -1.40 0.26
CA GLU A 78 12.94 -1.36 1.71
C GLU A 78 13.04 0.10 2.16
N CYS A 79 12.41 0.39 3.28
CA CYS A 79 12.25 1.73 3.81
C CYS A 79 12.35 1.71 5.33
N SER A 80 12.95 2.76 5.89
CA SER A 80 13.06 2.99 7.32
C SER A 80 12.66 4.43 7.66
N PRO A 81 11.93 4.69 8.74
CA PRO A 81 11.63 6.05 9.17
C PRO A 81 12.89 6.81 9.59
N ASP A 82 12.91 8.12 9.38
CA ASP A 82 13.90 9.01 9.98
C ASP A 82 13.64 9.20 11.49
N LYS A 83 14.49 9.98 12.17
CA LYS A 83 14.34 10.29 13.61
C LYS A 83 13.02 10.97 13.97
N GLN A 84 12.30 11.55 13.01
CA GLN A 84 11.00 12.21 13.18
C GLN A 84 9.84 11.26 12.82
N GLY A 85 10.13 10.01 12.45
CA GLY A 85 9.14 9.02 12.05
C GLY A 85 8.59 9.23 10.63
N ARG A 86 9.28 10.02 9.79
CA ARG A 86 8.93 10.21 8.38
C ARG A 86 9.62 9.18 7.50
N VAL A 87 8.95 8.72 6.47
CA VAL A 87 9.50 7.82 5.46
C VAL A 87 9.49 8.49 4.10
N ALA A 88 10.58 8.35 3.34
CA ALA A 88 10.63 8.76 1.94
C ALA A 88 9.86 7.74 1.08
N ILE A 89 8.90 8.20 0.29
CA ILE A 89 8.22 7.37 -0.69
C ILE A 89 9.07 7.38 -1.97
N PRO A 90 9.55 6.22 -2.46
CA PRO A 90 10.30 6.16 -3.70
C PRO A 90 9.56 6.82 -4.88
N GLN A 91 10.28 7.56 -5.72
CA GLN A 91 9.67 8.35 -6.80
C GLN A 91 8.81 7.51 -7.75
N ILE A 92 9.24 6.29 -8.08
CA ILE A 92 8.49 5.37 -8.94
C ILE A 92 7.14 4.97 -8.32
N LEU A 93 7.06 4.90 -6.99
CA LEU A 93 5.84 4.59 -6.25
C LEU A 93 4.95 5.82 -6.15
N MET A 94 5.51 7.01 -5.94
CA MET A 94 4.75 8.27 -6.01
C MET A 94 4.09 8.46 -7.38
N GLN A 95 4.83 8.22 -8.46
CA GLN A 95 4.30 8.27 -9.83
C GLN A 95 3.16 7.27 -10.05
N HIS A 96 3.35 6.01 -9.63
CA HIS A 96 2.31 4.99 -9.69
C HIS A 96 1.06 5.42 -8.92
N ALA A 97 1.23 5.96 -7.72
CA ALA A 97 0.15 6.35 -6.83
C ALA A 97 -0.49 7.71 -7.17
N GLY A 98 0.05 8.43 -8.15
CA GLY A 98 -0.42 9.78 -8.50
C GLY A 98 -0.24 10.78 -7.36
N ILE A 99 0.79 10.60 -6.53
CA ILE A 99 1.12 11.46 -5.39
C ILE A 99 2.24 12.42 -5.79
N LYS A 100 2.10 13.69 -5.45
CA LYS A 100 3.11 14.74 -5.63
C LYS A 100 3.56 15.30 -4.28
N ASN A 101 4.68 16.00 -4.28
CA ASN A 101 5.13 16.74 -3.10
C ASN A 101 4.09 17.83 -2.75
N GLY A 102 3.77 17.97 -1.47
CA GLY A 102 2.73 18.87 -0.96
C GLY A 102 1.32 18.27 -0.96
N ASP A 103 1.09 17.11 -1.59
CA ASP A 103 -0.23 16.50 -1.63
C ASP A 103 -0.65 15.94 -0.26
N SER A 104 -1.96 15.90 -0.06
CA SER A 104 -2.58 15.12 1.02
C SER A 104 -2.76 13.66 0.59
N ILE A 105 -2.54 12.75 1.52
CA ILE A 105 -2.60 11.30 1.32
C ILE A 105 -3.39 10.63 2.44
N TRP A 106 -3.98 9.48 2.13
CA TRP A 106 -4.60 8.60 3.12
C TRP A 106 -3.70 7.41 3.41
N ILE A 107 -3.46 7.14 4.69
CA ILE A 107 -2.75 5.97 5.18
C ILE A 107 -3.75 5.06 5.90
N VAL A 108 -4.06 3.92 5.30
CA VAL A 108 -5.18 3.06 5.69
C VAL A 108 -4.67 1.68 6.14
N GLY A 109 -5.00 1.27 7.36
CA GLY A 109 -4.61 -0.03 7.89
C GLY A 109 -5.61 -1.12 7.52
N LEU A 110 -5.13 -2.20 6.90
CA LEU A 110 -5.94 -3.35 6.47
C LEU A 110 -5.29 -4.65 6.93
N ASN A 111 -5.63 -5.09 8.15
CA ASN A 111 -5.19 -6.36 8.73
C ASN A 111 -3.66 -6.52 8.83
N ASP A 112 -3.03 -7.11 7.80
CA ASP A 112 -1.60 -7.40 7.70
C ASP A 112 -0.82 -6.43 6.79
N LYS A 113 -1.51 -5.48 6.17
CA LYS A 113 -0.90 -4.43 5.34
C LYS A 113 -1.41 -3.04 5.70
N ILE A 114 -0.71 -2.04 5.22
CA ILE A 114 -1.17 -0.64 5.17
C ILE A 114 -1.24 -0.25 3.70
N GLU A 115 -2.19 0.60 3.35
CA GLU A 115 -2.26 1.23 2.04
C GLU A 115 -1.97 2.72 2.13
N ILE A 116 -1.27 3.26 1.13
CA ILE A 116 -1.07 4.71 0.96
C ILE A 116 -1.75 5.12 -0.34
N TRP A 117 -2.61 6.12 -0.26
CA TRP A 117 -3.40 6.62 -1.36
C TRP A 117 -3.19 8.12 -1.53
N SER A 118 -3.21 8.62 -2.77
CA SER A 118 -3.49 10.05 -2.96
C SER A 118 -4.91 10.34 -2.48
N LYS A 119 -5.15 11.55 -1.94
CA LYS A 119 -6.46 11.93 -1.44
C LYS A 119 -7.56 11.76 -2.50
N SER A 120 -7.32 12.24 -3.71
CA SER A 120 -8.29 12.16 -4.81
C SER A 120 -8.68 10.73 -5.17
N ARG A 121 -7.70 9.82 -5.29
CA ARG A 121 -7.98 8.42 -5.64
C ARG A 121 -8.70 7.68 -4.53
N TRP A 122 -8.38 7.99 -3.27
CA TRP A 122 -9.09 7.41 -2.14
C TRP A 122 -10.56 7.85 -2.11
N GLU A 123 -10.80 9.15 -2.28
CA GLU A 123 -12.15 9.72 -2.30
C GLU A 123 -12.97 9.20 -3.48
N GLU A 124 -12.37 9.07 -4.67
CA GLU A 124 -13.00 8.44 -5.83
C GLU A 124 -13.32 6.96 -5.58
N PHE A 125 -12.35 6.20 -5.05
CA PHE A 125 -12.52 4.78 -4.77
C PHE A 125 -13.62 4.52 -3.74
N ILE A 126 -13.57 5.18 -2.59
CA ILE A 126 -14.58 5.03 -1.53
C ILE A 126 -15.93 5.62 -1.96
N GLY A 127 -15.94 6.75 -2.67
CA GLY A 127 -17.17 7.34 -3.18
C GLY A 127 -17.91 6.45 -4.18
N GLY A 128 -17.18 5.61 -4.92
CA GLY A 128 -17.76 4.59 -5.80
C GLY A 128 -18.40 3.41 -5.06
N LEU A 129 -18.06 3.19 -3.78
CA LEU A 129 -18.60 2.10 -2.96
C LEU A 129 -19.91 2.50 -2.28
N THR A 130 -20.95 2.71 -3.10
CA THR A 130 -22.31 2.97 -2.61
C THR A 130 -22.86 1.79 -1.81
N ASP A 131 -23.89 2.02 -0.99
CA ASP A 131 -24.54 0.98 -0.17
C ASP A 131 -24.98 -0.23 -1.00
N ASN A 132 -25.49 0.00 -2.21
CA ASN A 132 -25.89 -1.08 -3.14
C ASN A 132 -24.69 -1.91 -3.59
N VAL A 133 -23.59 -1.25 -3.97
CA VAL A 133 -22.35 -1.93 -4.39
C VAL A 133 -21.78 -2.74 -3.22
N ILE A 134 -21.76 -2.17 -2.02
CA ILE A 134 -21.31 -2.88 -0.81
C ILE A 134 -22.20 -4.09 -0.52
N ALA A 135 -23.52 -3.95 -0.65
CA ALA A 135 -24.45 -5.06 -0.43
C ALA A 135 -24.27 -6.19 -1.46
N GLU A 136 -24.01 -5.86 -2.72
CA GLU A 136 -23.72 -6.85 -3.77
C GLU A 136 -22.40 -7.60 -3.51
N LEU A 137 -21.32 -6.87 -3.20
CA LEU A 137 -20.02 -7.44 -2.86
C LEU A 137 -20.11 -8.36 -1.62
N GLY A 138 -20.92 -8.00 -0.63
CA GLY A 138 -21.16 -8.81 0.56
C GLY A 138 -21.77 -10.17 0.22
N LYS A 139 -22.78 -10.20 -0.66
CA LYS A 139 -23.43 -11.45 -1.10
C LYS A 139 -22.46 -12.36 -1.87
N GLU A 140 -21.62 -11.80 -2.73
CA GLU A 140 -20.62 -12.58 -3.48
C GLU A 140 -19.57 -13.20 -2.56
N ALA A 141 -19.20 -12.52 -1.47
CA ALA A 141 -18.22 -12.99 -0.51
C ALA A 141 -18.75 -14.13 0.37
N GLU A 142 -20.05 -14.10 0.72
CA GLU A 142 -20.72 -15.16 1.51
C GLU A 142 -21.11 -16.38 0.67
N GLY A 143 -21.28 -16.22 -0.65
CA GLY A 143 -21.68 -17.28 -1.58
C GLY A 143 -20.54 -18.18 -2.09
N ARG A 144 -19.34 -18.11 -1.52
CA ARG A 144 -18.15 -18.94 -1.83
C ARG A 144 -17.72 -19.76 -0.62
#